data_AF-A0A7X3CNX5-F1
#
_entry.id   AF-A0A7X3CNX5-F1
#
_cell.length_a   1.000
_cell.length_b   1.000
_cell.length_c   1.000
_cell.angle_alpha   90.00
_cell.angle_beta   90.00
_cell.angle_gamma   90.00
#
_symmetry.space_group_name_H-M   'P 1'
#
loop_
_entity.id
_entity.type
_entity.pdbx_description
1 polymer ?
#
loop_
_entity_poly.entity_id
_entity_poly.type
_entity_poly.pdbx_seq_one_letter_code
_entity_poly.pdbx_strand_id
1 'polypeptide(L)'
;MYRKIHRNSIQIVSKWFIPIFLLSLLLVSACGKEQGNPDTNQKTAIKVMYWDETSYFNSFGDLFAMKYPHIEVEVVSTWELQKGGDSKQALEKFIERAAE
;
A
#
# COMPACT_ATOMS: atom_id res chain seq x y z
N MET A 1 46.82 -12.60 -30.11
CA MET A 1 46.13 -11.43 -30.70
C MET A 1 44.79 -11.14 -30.00
N TYR A 2 44.73 -11.02 -28.67
CA TYR A 2 43.47 -10.76 -27.92
C TYR A 2 43.57 -9.63 -26.87
N ARG A 3 44.77 -9.14 -26.58
CA ARG A 3 45.03 -8.17 -25.49
C ARG A 3 44.66 -6.71 -25.81
N LYS A 4 44.33 -6.39 -27.07
CA LYS A 4 44.08 -5.00 -27.52
C LYS A 4 42.60 -4.60 -27.41
N ILE A 5 41.69 -5.57 -27.37
CA ILE A 5 40.23 -5.34 -27.32
C ILE A 5 39.80 -4.94 -25.90
N HIS A 6 40.39 -5.55 -24.85
CA HIS A 6 40.01 -5.28 -23.46
C HIS A 6 40.31 -3.86 -22.95
N ARG A 7 41.30 -3.17 -23.50
CA ARG A 7 41.76 -1.87 -22.96
C ARG A 7 40.82 -0.71 -23.31
N ASN A 8 40.16 -0.78 -24.47
CA ASN A 8 39.28 0.27 -24.95
C ASN A 8 37.85 0.11 -24.43
N SER A 9 37.38 -1.13 -24.25
CA SER A 9 36.06 -1.42 -23.71
C SER A 9 35.91 -0.96 -22.26
N ILE A 10 36.90 -1.19 -21.40
CA ILE A 10 36.88 -0.84 -19.97
C ILE A 10 36.79 0.68 -19.75
N GLN A 11 37.46 1.47 -20.59
CA GLN A 11 37.44 2.94 -20.54
C GLN A 11 36.09 3.54 -20.94
N ILE A 12 35.34 2.85 -21.80
CA ILE A 12 34.01 3.29 -22.26
C ILE A 12 32.96 2.96 -21.18
N VAL A 13 33.06 1.78 -20.55
CA VAL A 13 32.15 1.42 -19.45
C VAL A 13 32.34 2.39 -18.29
N SER A 14 33.58 2.67 -17.85
CA SER A 14 33.81 3.53 -16.68
C SER A 14 33.43 5.00 -16.88
N LYS A 15 33.51 5.52 -18.11
CA LYS A 15 33.25 6.95 -18.40
C LYS A 15 31.76 7.29 -18.50
N TRP A 16 30.92 6.29 -18.73
CA TRP A 16 29.45 6.42 -18.77
C TRP A 16 28.74 5.86 -17.53
N PHE A 17 29.40 5.00 -16.75
CA PHE A 17 28.83 4.44 -15.52
C PHE A 17 28.69 5.47 -14.39
N ILE A 18 29.63 6.42 -14.30
CA ILE A 18 29.68 7.44 -13.23
C ILE A 18 28.47 8.38 -13.25
N PRO A 19 28.05 9.00 -14.38
CA PRO A 19 26.86 9.87 -14.38
C PRO A 19 25.55 9.10 -14.15
N ILE A 20 25.46 7.84 -14.60
CA ILE A 20 24.29 6.98 -14.39
C ILE A 20 24.13 6.60 -12.92
N PHE A 21 25.24 6.28 -12.25
CA PHE A 21 25.23 5.97 -10.82
C PHE A 21 24.84 7.19 -9.97
N LEU A 22 25.35 8.39 -10.31
CA LEU A 22 24.98 9.64 -9.64
C LEU A 22 23.49 9.99 -9.78
N LEU A 23 22.88 9.72 -10.95
CA LEU A 23 21.45 9.97 -11.18
C LEU A 23 20.56 9.02 -10.36
N SER A 24 21.00 7.78 -10.14
CA SER A 24 20.25 6.80 -9.34
C SER A 24 20.16 7.15 -7.85
N LEU A 25 21.18 7.81 -7.28
CA LEU A 25 21.16 8.23 -5.88
C LEU A 25 20.10 9.32 -5.59
N LEU A 26 19.79 10.17 -6.56
CA LEU A 26 18.77 11.22 -6.40
C LEU A 26 17.34 10.67 -6.34
N LEU A 27 17.10 9.49 -6.92
CA LEU A 27 15.78 8.85 -6.92
C LEU A 27 15.46 8.14 -5.59
N VAL A 28 16.47 7.89 -4.74
CA VAL A 28 16.29 7.15 -3.49
C VAL A 28 15.77 8.04 -2.35
N SER A 29 16.00 9.36 -2.38
CA SER A 29 15.50 10.28 -1.33
C SER A 29 14.01 10.58 -1.41
N ALA A 30 13.28 10.05 -2.41
CA ALA A 30 11.84 10.24 -2.56
C ALA A 30 10.98 9.10 -1.98
N CYS A 31 11.59 7.99 -1.55
CA CYS A 31 10.86 6.86 -0.95
C CYS A 31 11.00 6.85 0.58
N GLY A 32 10.76 8.01 1.19
CA GLY A 32 10.78 8.19 2.65
C GLY A 32 9.57 8.98 3.09
N LYS A 33 8.36 8.46 2.85
CA LYS A 33 7.19 8.94 3.61
C LYS A 33 7.36 8.42 5.04
N GLU A 34 7.89 9.27 5.91
CA GLU A 34 7.68 9.14 7.35
C GLU A 34 6.18 9.09 7.57
N GLN A 35 5.68 7.91 7.89
CA GLN A 35 4.32 7.73 8.34
C GLN A 35 4.28 8.32 9.74
N GLY A 36 3.94 9.61 9.80
CA GLY A 36 3.73 10.34 11.03
C GLY A 36 2.90 9.48 11.96
N ASN A 37 3.42 9.26 13.16
CA ASN A 37 2.68 8.66 14.26
C ASN A 37 1.38 9.46 14.39
N PRO A 38 0.20 8.92 14.01
CA PRO A 38 -1.03 9.63 14.31
C PRO A 38 -1.03 9.77 15.82
N ASP A 39 -1.11 11.01 16.30
CA ASP A 39 -1.19 11.31 17.73
C ASP A 39 -2.10 10.27 18.38
N THR A 40 -1.53 9.43 19.26
CA THR A 40 -2.17 8.26 19.87
C THR A 40 -3.38 8.61 20.75
N ASN A 41 -3.81 9.87 20.71
CA ASN A 41 -4.97 10.38 21.40
C ASN A 41 -6.18 10.59 20.45
N GLN A 42 -5.96 10.58 19.13
CA GLN A 42 -7.06 10.69 18.16
C GLN A 42 -7.55 9.31 17.76
N LYS A 43 -8.69 8.90 18.33
CA LYS A 43 -9.43 7.73 17.85
C LYS A 43 -9.79 7.96 16.39
N THR A 44 -9.25 7.11 15.52
CA THR A 44 -9.48 7.19 14.07
C THR A 44 -10.31 5.98 13.66
N ALA A 45 -11.50 6.18 13.13
CA ALA A 45 -12.31 5.09 12.58
C ALA A 45 -11.91 4.84 11.12
N ILE A 46 -11.77 3.57 10.74
CA ILE A 46 -11.58 3.16 9.35
C ILE A 46 -12.70 2.20 8.93
N LYS A 47 -13.19 2.38 7.72
CA LYS A 47 -14.16 1.47 7.12
C LYS A 47 -13.47 0.45 6.23
N VAL A 48 -13.83 -0.82 6.42
CA VAL A 48 -13.26 -1.94 5.67
C VAL A 48 -14.39 -2.73 5.02
N MET A 49 -14.38 -2.81 3.70
CA MET A 49 -15.29 -3.68 2.96
C MET A 49 -14.80 -5.13 3.09
N TYR A 50 -15.61 -5.99 3.70
CA TYR A 50 -15.29 -7.41 3.87
C TYR A 50 -16.54 -8.28 3.84
N TRP A 51 -16.36 -9.61 3.82
CA TRP A 51 -17.47 -10.55 3.76
C TRP A 51 -18.52 -10.31 4.86
N ASP A 52 -18.08 -10.31 6.11
CA ASP A 52 -18.84 -9.91 7.28
C ASP A 52 -17.89 -9.57 8.44
N GLU A 53 -18.43 -8.95 9.48
CA GLU A 53 -17.68 -8.52 10.67
C GLU A 53 -16.98 -9.68 11.38
N THR A 54 -17.68 -10.80 11.61
CA THR A 54 -17.12 -11.97 12.30
C THR A 54 -15.96 -12.58 11.52
N SER A 55 -16.11 -12.70 10.19
CA SER A 55 -15.02 -13.21 9.33
C SER A 55 -13.78 -12.31 9.34
N TYR A 56 -13.96 -10.98 9.43
CA TYR A 56 -12.85 -10.04 9.56
C TYR A 56 -12.14 -10.20 10.91
N PHE A 57 -12.88 -10.18 12.02
CA PHE A 57 -12.28 -10.28 13.35
C PHE A 57 -11.60 -11.63 13.60
N ASN A 58 -12.15 -12.72 13.05
CA ASN A 58 -11.50 -14.03 13.11
C ASN A 58 -10.18 -14.08 12.34
N SER A 59 -10.03 -13.29 11.28
CA SER A 59 -8.84 -13.30 10.41
C SER A 59 -7.77 -12.29 10.87
N PHE A 60 -8.20 -11.11 11.32
CA PHE A 60 -7.32 -9.95 11.53
C PHE A 60 -7.57 -9.21 12.85
N GLY A 61 -8.68 -9.47 13.54
CA GLY A 61 -9.18 -8.68 14.66
C GLY A 61 -8.18 -8.51 15.79
N ASP A 62 -7.73 -9.62 16.37
CA ASP A 62 -6.88 -9.61 17.56
C ASP A 62 -5.54 -8.90 17.31
N LEU A 63 -4.85 -9.27 16.23
CA LEU A 63 -3.53 -8.70 15.92
C LEU A 63 -3.62 -7.22 15.55
N PHE A 64 -4.67 -6.82 14.83
CA PHE A 64 -4.88 -5.43 14.43
C PHE A 64 -5.20 -4.55 15.63
N ALA A 65 -6.13 -4.98 16.50
CA ALA A 65 -6.52 -4.24 17.68
C ALA A 65 -5.36 -4.05 18.69
N MET A 66 -4.48 -5.05 18.81
CA MET A 66 -3.27 -4.95 19.65
C MET A 66 -2.26 -3.93 19.11
N LYS A 67 -2.06 -3.91 17.78
CA LYS A 67 -1.06 -3.04 17.14
C LYS A 67 -1.55 -1.60 16.97
N TYR A 68 -2.85 -1.44 16.79
CA TYR A 68 -3.50 -0.16 16.53
C TYR A 68 -4.68 0.07 17.48
N PRO A 69 -4.45 0.20 18.80
CA PRO A 69 -5.52 0.35 19.79
C PRO A 69 -6.31 1.65 19.67
N HIS A 70 -5.82 2.60 18.87
CA HIS A 70 -6.47 3.89 18.60
C HIS A 70 -7.30 3.87 17.31
N ILE A 71 -7.30 2.76 16.58
CA ILE A 71 -8.05 2.61 15.33
C ILE A 71 -9.29 1.77 15.60
N GLU A 72 -10.46 2.35 15.34
CA GLU A 72 -11.74 1.65 15.36
C GLU A 72 -12.02 1.13 13.95
N VAL A 73 -12.38 -0.16 13.83
CA VAL A 73 -12.65 -0.78 12.52
C VAL A 73 -14.14 -1.02 12.37
N GLU A 74 -14.72 -0.37 11.37
CA GLU A 74 -16.10 -0.58 10.96
C GLU A 74 -16.12 -1.48 9.71
N VAL A 75 -16.73 -2.66 9.82
CA VAL A 75 -16.79 -3.60 8.70
C VAL A 75 -18.07 -3.40 7.90
N VAL A 76 -17.93 -3.02 6.63
CA VAL A 76 -19.05 -2.88 5.69
C VAL A 76 -19.20 -4.21 4.94
N SER A 77 -20.25 -4.96 5.28
CA SER A 77 -20.45 -6.33 4.79
C SER A 77 -20.82 -6.39 3.31
N THR A 78 -19.98 -7.03 2.50
CA THR A 78 -20.23 -7.31 1.08
C THR A 78 -21.32 -8.37 0.87
N TRP A 79 -21.73 -9.09 1.92
CA TRP A 79 -22.83 -10.05 1.85
C TRP A 79 -24.15 -9.42 1.39
N GLU A 80 -24.37 -8.15 1.74
CA GLU A 80 -25.56 -7.40 1.28
C GLU A 80 -25.59 -7.24 -0.24
N LEU A 81 -24.43 -7.12 -0.89
CA LEU A 81 -24.33 -7.04 -2.35
C LEU A 81 -24.78 -8.35 -3.02
N GLN A 82 -24.43 -9.49 -2.43
CA GLN A 82 -24.83 -10.80 -2.97
C GLN A 82 -26.33 -11.04 -2.86
N LYS A 83 -26.98 -10.53 -1.79
CA LYS A 83 -28.43 -10.64 -1.62
C LYS A 83 -29.22 -9.73 -2.56
N GLY A 84 -28.67 -8.57 -2.92
CA GLY A 84 -29.34 -7.55 -3.74
C GLY A 84 -29.30 -7.80 -5.26
N GLY A 85 -28.50 -8.77 -5.72
CA GLY A 85 -28.21 -8.97 -7.14
C GLY A 85 -27.31 -7.88 -7.73
N ASP A 86 -26.80 -8.09 -8.95
CA ASP A 86 -25.90 -7.19 -9.70
C ASP A 86 -26.60 -5.91 -10.20
N SER A 87 -27.43 -5.28 -9.38
CA SER A 87 -27.96 -3.96 -9.67
C SER A 87 -26.89 -2.91 -9.41
N LYS A 88 -26.59 -2.09 -10.42
CA LYS A 88 -25.67 -0.94 -10.29
C LYS A 88 -26.02 -0.05 -9.09
N GLN A 89 -27.32 0.12 -8.81
CA GLN A 89 -27.78 0.91 -7.66
C GLN A 89 -27.41 0.28 -6.31
N ALA A 90 -27.40 -1.06 -6.21
CA ALA A 90 -27.00 -1.73 -4.98
C ALA A 90 -25.50 -1.56 -4.72
N LEU A 91 -24.69 -1.63 -5.78
CA LEU A 91 -23.26 -1.36 -5.72
C LEU A 91 -22.97 0.12 -5.38
N GLU A 92 -23.65 1.07 -6.04
CA GLU A 92 -23.51 2.51 -5.76
C GLU A 92 -23.81 2.82 -4.29
N LYS A 93 -24.94 2.33 -3.76
CA LYS A 93 -25.32 2.50 -2.35
C LYS A 93 -24.36 1.83 -1.36
N PHE A 94 -23.68 0.77 -1.78
CA PHE A 94 -22.69 0.10 -0.96
C PHE A 94 -21.39 0.89 -0.91
N ILE A 95 -20.92 1.37 -2.07
CA ILE A 95 -19.73 2.21 -2.18
C ILE A 95 -19.92 3.51 -1.39
N GLU A 96 -21.10 4.14 -1.47
CA GLU A 96 -21.43 5.34 -0.69
C GLU A 96 -21.28 5.09 0.81
N ARG A 97 -21.90 4.02 1.33
CA ARG A 97 -21.79 3.63 2.76
C ARG A 97 -20.35 3.33 3.20
N ALA A 98 -19.55 2.77 2.30
CA ALA A 98 -18.14 2.47 2.55
C ALA A 98 -17.21 3.68 2.42
N ALA A 99 -17.64 4.74 1.72
CA ALA A 99 -16.85 5.94 1.44
C ALA A 99 -17.15 7.13 2.38
N GLU A 100 -18.32 7.17 3.01
CA GLU A 100 -18.65 8.07 4.13
C GLU A 100 -17.76 7.83 5.36
#